data_AF-A0AA86Q5F7-F1
#
_entry.id   AF-A0AA86Q5F7-F1
#
_cell.length_a   1.000
_cell.length_b   1.000
_cell.length_c   1.000
_cell.angle_alpha   90.00
_cell.angle_beta   90.00
_cell.angle_gamma   90.00
#
_symmetry.space_group_name_H-M   'P 1'
#
loop_
_entity.id
_entity.type
_entity.pdbx_description
1 polymer ?
#
loop_
_entity_poly.entity_id
_entity_poly.type
_entity_poly.pdbx_seq_one_letter_code
_entity_poly.pdbx_strand_id
1 'polypeptide(L)'
;MDMFNLQLQQMSLTLEIQEVQNQINARHKQEVIQENTIIYPYKYIQRARWSYEEDQELLELVKQFGISSYAAIYQNMKHKYKDQIYFRIRYLRNQFRLNRDRCTMNRQWFEFFVNNRE
;
A
#
# COMPACT_ATOMS: atom_id res chain seq x y z
N MET A 1 35.51 -50.50 19.83
CA MET A 1 35.09 -49.29 19.10
C MET A 1 33.61 -49.11 19.39
N ASP A 2 33.29 -48.13 20.24
CA ASP A 2 31.97 -48.06 20.88
C ASP A 2 30.88 -47.61 19.91
N MET A 3 29.93 -48.51 19.67
CA MET A 3 28.66 -48.24 18.99
C MET A 3 27.97 -46.98 19.53
N PHE A 4 28.09 -46.74 20.83
CA PHE A 4 27.53 -45.58 21.49
C PHE A 4 28.15 -44.25 21.03
N ASN A 5 29.48 -44.23 20.79
CA ASN A 5 30.16 -43.04 20.29
C ASN A 5 29.80 -42.73 18.83
N LEU A 6 29.58 -43.77 18.01
CA LEU A 6 29.10 -43.61 16.64
C LEU A 6 27.67 -43.08 16.59
N GLN A 7 26.79 -43.54 17.49
CA GLN A 7 25.41 -43.03 17.59
C GLN A 7 25.38 -41.58 18.06
N LEU A 8 26.20 -41.21 19.05
CA LEU A 8 26.32 -39.82 19.51
C LEU A 8 26.85 -38.89 18.40
N GLN A 9 27.83 -39.35 17.63
CA GLN A 9 28.38 -38.59 16.50
C GLN A 9 27.37 -38.44 15.35
N GLN A 10 26.57 -39.47 15.08
CA GLN A 10 25.49 -39.38 14.09
C GLN A 10 24.39 -38.41 14.55
N MET A 11 24.01 -38.44 15.83
CA MET A 11 23.04 -37.51 16.39
C MET A 11 23.52 -36.06 16.34
N SER A 12 24.78 -35.79 16.69
CA SER A 12 25.33 -34.42 16.61
C SER A 12 25.32 -33.89 15.17
N LEU A 13 25.71 -34.72 14.20
CA LEU A 13 25.70 -34.34 12.79
C LEU A 13 24.29 -34.04 12.28
N THR A 14 23.27 -34.81 12.71
CA THR A 14 21.88 -34.55 12.32
C THR A 14 21.35 -33.24 12.86
N LEU A 15 21.74 -32.85 14.08
CA LEU A 15 21.36 -31.56 14.67
C LEU A 15 22.02 -30.39 13.94
N GLU A 16 23.29 -30.52 13.56
CA GLU A 16 24.01 -29.52 12.77
C GLU A 16 23.35 -29.31 11.39
N ILE A 17 22.98 -30.39 10.70
CA ILE A 17 22.26 -30.31 9.41
C ILE A 17 20.91 -29.61 9.57
N GLN A 18 20.16 -29.93 10.62
CA GLN A 18 18.87 -29.31 10.93
C GLN A 18 19.03 -27.80 11.18
N GLU A 19 20.09 -27.41 11.88
CA GLU A 19 20.36 -26.01 12.21
C GLU A 19 20.73 -25.20 10.96
N VAL A 20 21.56 -25.76 10.08
CA VAL A 20 21.88 -25.13 8.78
C VAL A 20 20.61 -24.98 7.93
N GLN A 21 19.74 -25.99 7.91
CA GLN A 21 18.47 -25.91 7.19
C GLN A 21 17.55 -24.82 7.75
N ASN A 22 17.51 -24.65 9.07
CA ASN A 22 16.75 -23.58 9.72
C ASN A 22 17.33 -22.20 9.37
N GLN A 23 18.66 -22.06 9.31
CA GLN A 23 19.30 -20.82 8.88
C GLN A 23 19.06 -20.51 7.41
N ILE A 24 19.03 -21.53 6.53
CA ILE A 24 18.66 -21.37 5.12
C ILE A 24 17.19 -20.95 5.00
N ASN A 25 16.28 -21.58 5.75
CA ASN A 25 14.86 -21.22 5.73
C ASN A 25 14.62 -19.82 6.31
N ALA A 26 15.36 -19.42 7.34
CA ALA A 26 15.30 -18.08 7.91
C ALA A 26 15.83 -17.02 6.93
N ARG A 27 16.94 -17.32 6.22
CA ARG A 27 17.48 -16.46 5.15
C ARG A 27 16.51 -16.38 3.98
N HIS A 28 15.98 -17.49 3.48
CA HIS A 28 14.93 -17.48 2.46
C HIS A 28 13.69 -16.71 2.93
N LYS A 29 13.30 -16.82 4.20
CA LYS A 29 12.19 -16.01 4.73
C LYS A 29 12.52 -14.52 4.74
N GLN A 30 13.78 -14.14 5.03
CA GLN A 30 14.24 -12.76 4.94
C GLN A 30 14.35 -12.27 3.49
N GLU A 31 14.82 -13.10 2.55
CA GLU A 31 14.89 -12.82 1.11
C GLU A 31 13.50 -12.71 0.50
N VAL A 32 12.59 -13.62 0.82
CA VAL A 32 11.16 -13.55 0.44
C VAL A 32 10.51 -12.33 1.08
N ILE A 33 10.88 -11.94 2.30
CA ILE A 33 10.44 -10.65 2.87
C ILE A 33 11.11 -9.48 2.17
N GLN A 34 12.33 -9.56 1.62
CA GLN A 34 12.94 -8.49 0.84
C GLN A 34 12.38 -8.40 -0.59
N GLU A 35 11.96 -9.51 -1.18
CA GLU A 35 11.36 -9.61 -2.51
C GLU A 35 9.84 -9.33 -2.48
N ASN A 36 9.14 -9.69 -1.41
CA ASN A 36 7.71 -9.38 -1.17
C ASN A 36 7.48 -8.18 -0.24
N THR A 37 8.52 -7.63 0.40
CA THR A 37 8.56 -6.20 0.62
C THR A 37 8.68 -5.65 -0.77
N ILE A 38 7.52 -5.37 -1.35
CA ILE A 38 7.36 -4.33 -2.33
C ILE A 38 7.96 -3.10 -1.62
N ILE A 39 9.27 -2.96 -1.72
CA ILE A 39 9.95 -1.69 -1.70
C ILE A 39 9.24 -1.04 -2.87
N TYR A 40 8.12 -0.35 -2.63
CA TYR A 40 7.62 0.65 -3.56
C TYR A 40 8.88 1.45 -3.82
N PRO A 41 9.50 1.30 -5.01
CA PRO A 41 10.84 1.85 -5.19
C PRO A 41 10.70 3.31 -4.81
N TYR A 42 11.62 3.88 -4.04
CA TYR A 42 11.53 5.27 -3.58
C TYR A 42 11.21 6.26 -4.74
N LYS A 43 11.48 5.83 -5.98
CA LYS A 43 11.01 6.34 -7.28
C LYS A 43 9.46 6.48 -7.47
N TYR A 44 8.62 5.80 -6.70
CA TYR A 44 7.14 5.75 -6.78
C TYR A 44 6.48 6.62 -5.71
N ILE A 45 7.24 6.98 -4.67
CA ILE A 45 7.02 8.20 -3.88
C ILE A 45 7.69 9.39 -4.58
N GLN A 46 7.69 9.38 -5.93
CA GLN A 46 7.66 10.66 -6.61
C GLN A 46 6.45 11.38 -6.03
N ARG A 47 6.71 12.48 -5.33
CA ARG A 47 5.74 13.49 -4.96
C ARG A 47 5.15 14.06 -6.25
N ALA A 48 4.45 13.24 -7.02
CA ALA A 48 3.77 13.63 -8.23
C ALA A 48 2.77 14.68 -7.77
N ARG A 49 3.12 15.93 -8.04
CA ARG A 49 2.35 17.10 -7.67
C ARG A 49 1.01 16.93 -8.38
N TRP A 50 -0.05 16.75 -7.61
CA TRP A 50 -1.39 16.68 -8.17
C TRP A 50 -1.67 17.98 -8.91
N SER A 51 -1.96 17.88 -10.20
CA SER A 51 -2.39 19.03 -10.99
C SER A 51 -3.86 19.34 -10.72
N TYR A 52 -4.30 20.51 -11.15
CA TYR A 52 -5.72 20.88 -11.03
C TYR A 52 -6.61 19.98 -11.88
N GLU A 53 -6.14 19.62 -13.07
CA GLU A 53 -6.82 18.73 -14.01
C GLU A 53 -6.95 17.32 -13.44
N GLU A 54 -5.89 16.80 -12.81
CA GLU A 54 -5.92 15.50 -12.13
C GLU A 54 -6.91 15.50 -10.96
N ASP A 55 -6.99 16.59 -10.20
CA ASP A 55 -8.01 16.73 -9.16
C ASP A 55 -9.42 16.78 -9.73
N GLN A 56 -9.65 17.48 -10.85
CA GLN A 56 -10.96 17.51 -11.51
C GLN A 56 -11.37 16.11 -11.99
N GLU A 57 -10.48 15.40 -12.67
CA GLU A 57 -10.73 14.02 -13.14
C GLU A 57 -11.06 13.09 -11.96
N LEU A 58 -10.27 13.16 -10.88
CA LEU A 58 -10.52 12.37 -9.68
C LEU A 58 -11.90 12.68 -9.08
N LEU A 59 -12.28 13.95 -9.02
CA LEU A 59 -13.57 14.37 -8.50
C LEU A 59 -14.73 13.88 -9.37
N GLU A 60 -14.60 13.96 -10.70
CA GLU A 60 -15.60 13.44 -11.65
C GLU A 60 -15.80 11.92 -11.49
N LEU A 61 -14.71 11.16 -11.35
CA LEU A 61 -14.77 9.72 -11.11
C LEU A 61 -15.41 9.40 -9.75
N VAL A 62 -15.12 10.17 -8.71
CA VAL A 62 -15.77 10.04 -7.40
C VAL A 62 -17.26 10.34 -7.48
N LYS A 63 -17.67 11.33 -8.29
CA LYS A 63 -19.10 11.63 -8.54
C LYS A 63 -19.80 10.51 -9.30
N GLN A 64 -19.11 9.91 -10.26
CA GLN A 64 -19.67 8.83 -11.09
C GLN A 64 -19.82 7.51 -10.34
N PHE A 65 -18.79 7.10 -9.58
CA PHE A 65 -18.75 5.78 -8.96
C PHE A 65 -19.06 5.79 -7.45
N GLY A 66 -19.03 6.96 -6.82
CA GLY A 66 -19.11 7.10 -5.36
C GLY A 66 -17.75 6.97 -4.67
N ILE A 67 -17.66 7.50 -3.46
CA ILE A 67 -16.40 7.59 -2.70
C ILE A 67 -15.89 6.22 -2.22
N SER A 68 -16.79 5.25 -2.04
CA SER A 68 -16.51 3.87 -1.61
C SER A 68 -15.96 3.00 -2.74
N SER A 69 -16.13 3.41 -3.99
CA SER A 69 -15.80 2.63 -5.20
C SER A 69 -14.37 2.88 -5.70
N TYR A 70 -13.37 2.78 -4.83
CA TYR A 70 -11.96 3.05 -5.16
C TYR A 70 -11.41 2.19 -6.32
N ALA A 71 -11.88 0.94 -6.42
CA ALA A 71 -11.45 0.03 -7.48
C ALA A 71 -11.87 0.54 -8.87
N ALA A 72 -13.10 1.07 -8.99
CA ALA A 72 -13.60 1.63 -10.24
C ALA A 72 -12.87 2.93 -10.61
N ILE A 73 -12.61 3.80 -9.62
CA ILE A 73 -11.86 5.05 -9.82
C ILE A 73 -10.44 4.74 -10.32
N TYR A 74 -9.74 3.79 -9.68
CA TYR A 74 -8.40 3.38 -10.10
C TYR A 74 -8.35 2.78 -11.51
N GLN A 75 -9.35 1.99 -11.89
CA GLN A 75 -9.41 1.42 -13.24
C GLN A 75 -9.52 2.49 -14.34
N ASN A 76 -10.12 3.63 -14.02
CA ASN A 76 -10.25 4.76 -14.95
C ASN A 76 -9.03 5.70 -14.89
N MET A 77 -8.43 5.91 -13.71
CA MET A 77 -7.29 6.81 -13.52
C MET A 77 -5.94 6.08 -13.60
N LYS A 78 -5.65 5.46 -14.76
CA LYS A 78 -4.49 4.55 -14.95
C LYS A 78 -3.11 5.20 -14.79
N HIS A 79 -3.02 6.52 -14.86
CA HIS A 79 -1.77 7.28 -14.71
C HIS A 79 -1.40 7.53 -13.24
N LYS A 80 -2.28 7.16 -12.28
CA LYS A 80 -2.01 7.22 -10.83
C LYS A 80 -2.06 5.84 -10.21
N TYR A 81 -1.27 5.66 -9.15
CA TYR A 81 -1.33 4.45 -8.35
C TYR A 81 -2.53 4.47 -7.40
N LYS A 82 -3.07 3.28 -7.09
CA LYS A 82 -4.19 3.09 -6.16
C LYS A 82 -3.98 3.85 -4.84
N ASP A 83 -2.79 3.76 -4.27
CA ASP A 83 -2.48 4.42 -3.00
C ASP A 83 -2.47 5.95 -3.14
N GLN A 84 -1.95 6.48 -4.24
CA GLN A 84 -1.96 7.93 -4.51
C GLN A 84 -3.38 8.48 -4.59
N ILE A 85 -4.27 7.75 -5.29
CA ILE A 85 -5.70 8.09 -5.40
C ILE A 85 -6.36 8.08 -4.02
N TYR A 86 -6.14 7.02 -3.24
CA TYR A 86 -6.69 6.90 -1.89
C TYR A 86 -6.26 8.06 -0.97
N PHE A 87 -4.95 8.34 -0.91
CA PHE A 87 -4.43 9.44 -0.10
C PHE A 87 -4.95 10.80 -0.59
N ARG A 88 -5.11 10.98 -1.91
CA ARG A 88 -5.65 12.23 -2.46
C ARG A 88 -7.11 12.44 -2.11
N ILE A 89 -7.97 11.43 -2.29
CA ILE A 89 -9.38 11.51 -1.89
C ILE A 89 -9.49 11.86 -0.40
N ARG A 90 -8.68 11.20 0.45
CA ARG A 90 -8.64 11.51 1.89
C ARG A 90 -8.21 12.95 2.16
N TYR A 91 -7.17 13.43 1.47
CA TYR A 91 -6.70 14.81 1.56
C TYR A 91 -7.78 15.81 1.15
N LEU A 92 -8.37 15.63 -0.04
CA LEU A 92 -9.44 16.50 -0.56
C LEU A 92 -10.63 16.53 0.40
N ARG A 93 -11.09 15.37 0.89
CA ARG A 93 -12.16 15.28 1.90
C ARG A 93 -11.84 16.06 3.16
N ASN A 94 -10.60 15.98 3.66
CA ASN A 94 -10.17 16.71 4.84
C ASN A 94 -10.06 18.22 4.57
N GLN A 95 -9.57 18.62 3.40
CA GLN A 95 -9.55 20.03 2.98
C GLN A 95 -10.97 20.62 2.91
N PHE A 96 -11.94 19.90 2.33
CA PHE A 96 -13.34 20.32 2.29
C PHE A 96 -13.98 20.41 3.69
N ARG A 97 -13.56 19.57 4.63
CA ARG A 97 -14.02 19.63 6.03
C ARG A 97 -13.48 20.86 6.78
N LEU A 98 -12.24 21.24 6.51
CA LEU A 98 -11.54 22.30 7.25
C LEU A 98 -11.73 23.70 6.66
N ASN A 99 -12.00 23.83 5.36
CA ASN A 99 -12.21 25.10 4.67
C ASN A 99 -13.70 25.48 4.54
N ARG A 100 -14.47 25.40 5.63
CA ARG A 100 -15.89 25.82 5.64
C ARG A 100 -16.06 27.32 5.34
N ASP A 101 -15.04 28.12 5.66
CA ASP A 101 -15.13 29.59 5.71
C ASP A 101 -14.23 30.33 4.71
N ARG A 102 -13.47 29.63 3.86
CA ARG A 102 -12.61 30.25 2.82
C ARG A 102 -12.98 29.72 1.44
N CYS A 103 -13.98 30.36 0.84
CA CYS A 103 -14.53 30.02 -0.46
C CYS A 103 -13.66 30.57 -1.60
N THR A 104 -12.84 29.71 -2.20
CA THR A 104 -12.36 29.86 -3.59
C THR A 104 -12.61 28.60 -4.42
N MET A 105 -13.38 27.63 -3.91
CA MET A 105 -13.62 26.35 -4.57
C MET A 105 -15.11 26.06 -4.82
N ASN A 106 -15.35 25.33 -5.91
CA ASN A 106 -16.65 25.07 -6.54
C ASN A 106 -17.69 24.47 -5.56
N ARG A 107 -18.77 25.23 -5.35
CA ARG A 107 -19.90 24.96 -4.42
C ARG A 107 -20.55 23.58 -4.60
N GLN A 108 -20.59 23.06 -5.83
CA GLN A 108 -21.19 21.75 -6.12
C GLN A 108 -20.46 20.60 -5.41
N TRP A 109 -19.14 20.73 -5.19
CA TRP A 109 -18.34 19.67 -4.56
C TRP A 109 -18.44 19.67 -3.04
N PHE A 110 -18.59 20.83 -2.42
CA PHE A 110 -18.87 20.93 -0.98
C PHE A 110 -20.16 20.19 -0.65
N GLU A 111 -21.22 20.42 -1.43
CA GLU A 111 -22.51 19.76 -1.25
C GLU A 111 -22.38 18.23 -1.45
N PHE A 112 -21.63 17.76 -2.45
CA PHE A 112 -21.42 16.32 -2.68
C PHE A 112 -20.74 15.62 -1.49
N PHE A 113 -19.63 16.13 -0.96
CA PHE A 113 -18.90 15.46 0.13
C PHE A 113 -19.55 15.61 1.51
N VAL A 114 -20.34 16.66 1.72
CA VAL A 114 -21.06 16.89 2.99
C VAL A 114 -22.36 16.08 3.06
N ASN A 115 -23.00 15.84 1.92
CA ASN A 115 -24.30 15.17 1.84
C ASN A 115 -24.19 13.65 1.61
N ASN A 116 -23.11 13.14 0.99
CA ASN A 116 -22.87 11.69 0.86
C ASN A 116 -22.07 11.15 2.05
N ARG A 117 -22.67 11.21 3.25
CA ARG A 117 -22.15 10.56 4.46
C ARG A 117 -22.73 9.15 4.58
N GLU A 118 -22.02 8.18 4.04
CA GLU A 118 -22.21 6.76 4.36
C GLU A 118 -20.99 6.26 5.13
#